data_AF-A0A350RHD1-F1
#
_entry.id   AF-A0A350RHD1-F1
#
_cell.length_a   1.000
_cell.length_b   1.000
_cell.length_c   1.000
_cell.angle_alpha   90.00
_cell.angle_beta   90.00
_cell.angle_gamma   90.00
#
_symmetry.space_group_name_H-M   'P 1'
#
loop_
_entity.id
_entity.type
_entity.pdbx_description
1 polymer ?
#
loop_
_entity_poly.entity_id
_entity_poly.type
_entity_poly.pdbx_seq_one_letter_code
_entity_poly.pdbx_strand_id
1 'polypeptide(L)'
;MTTEPLNPRVDPLYGGRFAENTSGIIAAINACILASGGVVRSYPANTAGIIQALMDLETAIAGGSGGGATAQTRATLAPTTSGEILNAGEAVYVSSADGKVYKATSQNTFEKANVLGLVKASVVAADKPTTVIVRGPCISLTGLTAGLEYFLDHDGSITSTPPNGGGLYSVHLGTAISSTILDVQPVPPALTT
;
A
#
# COMPACT_ATOMS: atom_id res chain seq x y z
N MET A 1 -27.17 -72.38 20.80
CA MET A 1 -26.01 -71.57 20.38
C MET A 1 -26.26 -71.11 18.96
N THR A 2 -26.77 -69.89 18.79
CA THR A 2 -26.92 -69.24 17.50
C THR A 2 -26.16 -67.93 17.60
N THR A 3 -25.06 -67.87 16.86
CA THR A 3 -24.15 -66.74 16.75
C THR A 3 -24.87 -65.54 16.16
N GLU A 4 -25.00 -64.47 16.94
CA GLU A 4 -25.36 -63.15 16.46
C GLU A 4 -24.15 -62.58 15.68
N PRO A 5 -24.27 -62.24 14.39
CA PRO A 5 -23.16 -61.63 13.68
C PRO A 5 -22.94 -60.20 14.18
N LEU A 6 -21.73 -60.00 14.70
CA LEU A 6 -21.13 -58.72 15.02
C LEU A 6 -21.21 -57.73 13.84
N ASN A 7 -21.59 -56.51 14.20
CA ASN A 7 -21.32 -55.26 13.51
C ASN A 7 -22.16 -54.95 12.25
N PRO A 8 -23.13 -54.00 12.33
CA PRO A 8 -23.75 -53.46 11.13
C PRO A 8 -22.65 -52.80 10.28
N ARG A 9 -22.55 -53.26 9.04
CA ARG A 9 -21.68 -52.71 8.01
C ARG A 9 -21.85 -51.19 7.97
N VAL A 10 -20.84 -50.46 8.44
CA VAL A 10 -20.72 -49.03 8.14
C VAL A 10 -20.46 -48.92 6.65
N ASP A 11 -21.51 -48.69 5.88
CA ASP A 11 -21.35 -48.21 4.52
C ASP A 11 -20.51 -46.93 4.60
N PRO A 12 -19.37 -46.84 3.89
CA PRO A 12 -18.63 -45.59 3.89
C PRO A 12 -19.56 -44.55 3.26
N LEU A 13 -19.82 -43.46 3.98
CA LEU A 13 -20.39 -42.21 3.46
C LEU A 13 -19.39 -41.57 2.48
N TYR A 14 -18.93 -42.35 1.49
CA TYR A 14 -18.06 -41.91 0.43
C TYR A 14 -18.94 -41.23 -0.62
N GLY A 15 -19.47 -40.07 -0.25
CA GLY A 15 -19.62 -39.01 -1.26
C GLY A 15 -18.23 -38.85 -1.85
N GLY A 16 -18.07 -39.19 -3.13
CA GLY A 16 -16.77 -39.23 -3.79
C GLY A 16 -15.98 -37.99 -3.43
N ARG A 17 -14.81 -38.18 -2.80
CA ARG A 17 -13.91 -37.06 -2.51
C ARG A 17 -13.74 -36.30 -3.82
N PHE A 18 -14.11 -35.02 -3.83
CA PHE A 18 -13.89 -34.18 -5.00
C PHE A 18 -12.41 -34.31 -5.39
N ALA A 19 -12.13 -34.48 -6.68
CA ALA A 19 -10.75 -34.54 -7.14
C ALA A 19 -10.03 -33.26 -6.69
N GLU A 20 -8.85 -33.41 -6.08
CA GLU A 20 -8.06 -32.27 -5.64
C GLU A 20 -7.64 -31.45 -6.87
N ASN A 21 -8.16 -30.23 -7.00
CA ASN A 21 -7.83 -29.31 -8.10
C ASN A 21 -6.52 -28.56 -7.82
N THR A 22 -5.45 -29.31 -7.53
CA THR A 22 -4.13 -28.75 -7.21
C THR A 22 -3.61 -27.84 -8.32
N SER A 23 -3.84 -28.21 -9.59
CA SER A 23 -3.49 -27.38 -10.75
C SER A 23 -4.23 -26.04 -10.77
N GLY A 24 -5.54 -26.03 -10.51
CA GLY A 24 -6.34 -24.80 -10.46
C GLY A 24 -5.96 -23.91 -9.27
N ILE A 25 -5.65 -24.51 -8.13
CA ILE A 25 -5.16 -23.79 -6.95
C ILE A 25 -3.82 -23.10 -7.26
N ILE A 26 -2.87 -23.81 -7.88
CA ILE A 26 -1.59 -23.24 -8.28
C ILE A 26 -1.77 -22.12 -9.31
N ALA A 27 -2.67 -22.29 -10.28
CA ALA A 27 -2.97 -21.25 -11.26
C ALA A 27 -3.52 -19.97 -10.60
N ALA A 28 -4.40 -20.11 -9.61
CA ALA A 28 -4.90 -18.98 -8.84
C ALA A 28 -3.80 -18.30 -8.03
N ILE A 29 -2.92 -19.08 -7.38
CA ILE A 29 -1.78 -18.54 -6.63
C ILE A 29 -0.81 -17.80 -7.56
N ASN A 30 -0.54 -18.32 -8.76
CA ASN A 30 0.29 -17.65 -9.77
C ASN A 30 -0.27 -16.28 -10.16
N ALA A 31 -1.58 -16.18 -10.34
CA ALA A 31 -2.24 -14.89 -10.61
C ALA A 31 -2.03 -13.90 -9.44
N CYS A 32 -2.12 -14.37 -8.19
CA CYS A 32 -1.85 -13.55 -7.02
C CYS A 32 -0.38 -13.10 -6.92
N ILE A 33 0.58 -13.98 -7.26
CA ILE A 33 2.02 -13.65 -7.29
C ILE A 33 2.27 -12.52 -8.31
N LEU A 34 1.75 -12.66 -9.54
CA LEU A 34 1.88 -11.65 -10.59
C LEU A 34 1.22 -10.33 -10.18
N ALA A 35 0.02 -10.38 -9.59
CA ALA A 35 -0.70 -9.20 -9.12
C ALA A 35 0.04 -8.47 -7.98
N SER A 36 0.90 -9.19 -7.24
CA SER A 36 1.76 -8.64 -6.19
C SER A 36 3.13 -8.19 -6.72
N GLY A 37 3.38 -8.25 -8.04
CA GLY A 37 4.66 -7.89 -8.65
C GLY A 37 5.76 -8.93 -8.50
N GLY A 38 5.43 -10.14 -8.01
CA GLY A 38 6.35 -11.25 -7.89
C GLY A 38 6.57 -12.00 -9.20
N VAL A 39 7.58 -12.87 -9.23
CA VAL A 39 7.91 -13.72 -10.39
C VAL A 39 7.35 -15.12 -10.17
N VAL A 40 6.55 -15.60 -11.11
CA VAL A 40 6.00 -16.97 -11.08
C VAL A 40 7.04 -17.98 -11.54
N ARG A 41 7.13 -19.09 -10.81
CA ARG A 41 7.93 -20.27 -11.19
C ARG A 41 7.02 -21.41 -11.63
N SER A 42 7.63 -22.47 -12.17
CA SER A 42 6.91 -23.72 -12.42
C SER A 42 6.74 -24.50 -11.12
N TYR A 43 5.50 -24.70 -10.67
CA TYR A 43 5.19 -25.49 -9.47
C TYR A 43 4.53 -26.82 -9.86
N PRO A 44 4.92 -27.95 -9.23
CA PRO A 44 4.27 -29.24 -9.47
C PRO A 44 2.82 -29.25 -8.97
N ALA A 45 1.91 -29.93 -9.66
CA ALA A 45 0.48 -30.01 -9.30
C ALA A 45 0.20 -30.96 -8.11
N ASN A 46 0.86 -30.73 -6.99
CA ASN A 46 0.73 -31.47 -5.74
C ASN A 46 0.81 -30.54 -4.53
N THR A 47 0.63 -31.08 -3.34
CA THR A 47 0.71 -30.32 -2.08
C THR A 47 2.03 -29.57 -1.92
N ALA A 48 3.15 -30.16 -2.33
CA ALA A 48 4.47 -29.51 -2.25
C ALA A 48 4.56 -28.28 -3.17
N GLY A 49 3.99 -28.35 -4.38
CA GLY A 49 3.95 -27.20 -5.29
C GLY A 49 3.01 -26.09 -4.83
N ILE A 50 1.90 -26.43 -4.15
CA ILE A 50 1.05 -25.42 -3.49
C ILE A 50 1.84 -24.71 -2.41
N ILE A 51 2.55 -25.44 -1.55
CA ILE A 51 3.37 -24.85 -0.47
C ILE A 51 4.45 -23.92 -1.07
N GLN A 52 5.13 -24.36 -2.13
CA GLN A 52 6.15 -23.54 -2.79
C GLN A 52 5.55 -22.27 -3.43
N ALA A 53 4.40 -22.39 -4.09
CA ALA A 53 3.70 -21.23 -4.65
C ALA A 53 3.25 -20.25 -3.56
N LEU A 54 2.81 -20.74 -2.40
CA LEU A 54 2.45 -19.91 -1.26
C LEU A 54 3.66 -19.19 -0.64
N MET A 55 4.83 -19.82 -0.55
CA MET A 55 6.06 -19.16 -0.08
C MET A 55 6.54 -18.06 -1.04
N ASP A 56 6.42 -18.29 -2.35
CA ASP A 56 6.74 -17.28 -3.36
C ASP A 56 5.70 -16.13 -3.35
N LEU A 57 4.43 -16.42 -3.06
CA LEU A 57 3.39 -15.41 -2.82
C LEU A 57 3.66 -14.59 -1.55
N GLU A 58 4.05 -15.24 -0.45
CA GLU A 58 4.47 -14.56 0.78
C GLU A 58 5.64 -13.61 0.49
N THR A 59 6.66 -14.09 -0.22
CA THR A 59 7.82 -13.27 -0.60
C THR A 59 7.41 -12.09 -1.49
N ALA A 60 6.50 -12.30 -2.43
CA ALA A 60 5.98 -11.26 -3.33
C ALA A 60 5.21 -10.18 -2.57
N ILE A 61 4.42 -10.56 -1.56
CA ILE A 61 3.65 -9.61 -0.74
C ILE A 61 4.55 -8.91 0.29
N ALA A 62 5.53 -9.62 0.87
CA ALA A 62 6.44 -9.10 1.89
C ALA A 62 7.57 -8.22 1.36
N GLY A 63 7.69 -8.04 0.04
CA GLY A 63 8.70 -7.16 -0.56
C GLY A 63 10.13 -7.73 -0.61
N GLY A 64 10.29 -9.05 -0.44
CA GLY A 64 11.60 -9.69 -0.42
C GLY A 64 12.33 -9.55 0.93
N SER A 65 12.57 -10.71 1.56
CA SER A 65 13.30 -10.94 2.82
C SER A 65 12.65 -10.40 4.10
N GLY A 66 12.28 -11.34 4.97
CA GLY A 66 11.79 -11.06 6.31
C GLY A 66 12.84 -10.32 7.16
N GLY A 67 12.42 -9.22 7.76
CA GLY A 67 13.20 -8.52 8.78
C GLY A 67 12.95 -7.02 8.78
N GLY A 68 12.09 -6.56 9.70
CA GLY A 68 12.10 -5.20 10.23
C GLY A 68 11.69 -4.07 9.28
N ALA A 69 10.51 -3.49 9.53
CA ALA A 69 10.09 -2.18 9.00
C ALA A 69 10.43 -1.94 7.50
N THR A 70 10.23 -2.95 6.67
CA THR A 70 10.40 -2.83 5.22
C THR A 70 9.20 -2.08 4.65
N ALA A 71 9.50 -1.13 3.74
CA ALA A 71 8.54 -0.39 2.93
C ALA A 71 7.21 -1.12 2.71
N GLN A 72 6.08 -0.42 2.89
CA GLN A 72 4.79 -1.01 2.54
C GLN A 72 4.86 -1.41 1.06
N THR A 73 4.60 -2.67 0.70
CA THR A 73 4.62 -3.11 -0.71
C THR A 73 3.42 -2.57 -1.49
N ARG A 74 2.38 -2.09 -0.78
CA ARG A 74 1.15 -1.54 -1.36
C ARG A 74 0.74 -0.24 -0.69
N ALA A 75 0.31 0.72 -1.51
CA ALA A 75 -0.20 1.99 -1.03
C ALA A 75 -1.61 1.84 -0.47
N THR A 76 -1.86 2.44 0.69
CA THR A 76 -3.21 2.69 1.21
C THR A 76 -3.76 3.91 0.51
N LEU A 77 -4.90 3.74 -0.18
CA LEU A 77 -5.49 4.75 -1.05
C LEU A 77 -6.78 5.31 -0.44
N ALA A 78 -6.95 6.62 -0.50
CA ALA A 78 -8.19 7.31 -0.16
C ALA A 78 -8.79 7.96 -1.42
N PRO A 79 -9.95 7.49 -1.91
CA PRO A 79 -10.70 8.19 -2.96
C PRO A 79 -11.30 9.48 -2.39
N THR A 80 -11.21 10.58 -3.14
CA THR A 80 -11.68 11.91 -2.73
C THR A 80 -11.95 12.80 -3.96
N THR A 81 -12.30 14.06 -3.74
CA THR A 81 -12.57 15.06 -4.79
C THR A 81 -11.56 16.20 -4.67
N SER A 82 -10.96 16.62 -5.79
CA SER A 82 -10.05 17.75 -5.83
C SER A 82 -10.79 19.08 -5.64
N GLY A 83 -10.22 19.97 -4.84
CA GLY A 83 -10.64 21.37 -4.73
C GLY A 83 -9.92 22.29 -5.71
N GLU A 84 -8.80 21.84 -6.28
CA GLU A 84 -7.95 22.59 -7.19
C GLU A 84 -7.26 21.67 -8.21
N ILE A 85 -6.42 22.25 -9.08
CA ILE A 85 -5.51 21.49 -9.94
C ILE A 85 -4.42 20.88 -9.05
N LEU A 86 -4.22 19.56 -9.18
CA LEU A 86 -3.27 18.81 -8.38
C LEU A 86 -2.36 17.99 -9.29
N ASN A 87 -1.06 17.95 -9.00
CA ASN A 87 -0.12 17.11 -9.71
C ASN A 87 0.19 15.83 -8.94
N ALA A 88 0.53 14.77 -9.67
CA ALA A 88 1.00 13.53 -9.06
C ALA A 88 2.21 13.80 -8.16
N GLY A 89 2.20 13.23 -6.96
CA GLY A 89 3.25 13.42 -5.96
C GLY A 89 3.11 14.67 -5.10
N GLU A 90 2.13 15.54 -5.34
CA GLU A 90 1.89 16.70 -4.46
C GLU A 90 1.23 16.26 -3.13
N ALA A 91 1.68 16.84 -2.03
CA ALA A 91 1.08 16.66 -0.72
C ALA A 91 -0.23 17.45 -0.60
N VAL A 92 -1.25 16.83 -0.01
CA VAL A 92 -2.59 17.42 0.13
C VAL A 92 -3.15 17.28 1.53
N TYR A 93 -4.00 18.22 1.91
CA TYR A 93 -4.80 18.21 3.12
C TYR A 93 -6.29 18.18 2.77
N VAL A 94 -7.15 17.86 3.73
CA VAL A 94 -8.61 17.95 3.58
C VAL A 94 -9.09 19.27 4.16
N SER A 95 -9.74 20.09 3.34
CA SER A 95 -10.34 21.34 3.80
C SER A 95 -11.62 21.07 4.58
N SER A 96 -11.73 21.61 5.79
CA SER A 96 -12.95 21.56 6.59
C SER A 96 -14.09 22.40 6.00
N ALA A 97 -13.79 23.34 5.09
CA ALA A 97 -14.79 24.21 4.48
C ALA A 97 -15.73 23.47 3.52
N ASP A 98 -15.22 22.48 2.79
CA ASP A 98 -15.97 21.78 1.72
C ASP A 98 -15.67 20.27 1.62
N GLY A 99 -14.77 19.74 2.45
CA GLY A 99 -14.39 18.32 2.47
C GLY A 99 -13.54 17.88 1.28
N LYS A 100 -13.07 18.80 0.44
CA LYS A 100 -12.23 18.50 -0.73
C LYS A 100 -10.75 18.53 -0.38
N VAL A 101 -9.92 17.94 -1.24
CA VAL A 101 -8.47 18.00 -1.09
C VAL A 101 -7.84 19.16 -1.84
N TYR A 102 -6.93 19.84 -1.14
CA TYR A 102 -6.16 20.99 -1.61
C TYR A 102 -4.68 20.77 -1.28
N LYS A 103 -3.80 21.51 -1.95
CA LYS A 103 -2.35 21.47 -1.71
C LYS A 103 -2.05 21.81 -0.27
N ALA A 104 -1.32 20.91 0.38
CA ALA A 104 -0.81 21.15 1.72
C ALA A 104 0.33 22.16 1.68
N THR A 105 0.54 22.87 2.78
CA THR A 105 1.66 23.78 2.92
C THR A 105 2.16 23.78 4.35
N SER A 106 3.48 23.82 4.53
CA SER A 106 4.14 23.99 5.83
C SER A 106 3.85 25.35 6.47
N GLN A 107 3.17 26.26 5.77
CA GLN A 107 2.90 27.62 6.20
C GLN A 107 1.43 27.83 6.57
N ASN A 108 1.14 29.01 7.14
CA ASN A 108 -0.20 29.52 7.47
C ASN A 108 -0.85 28.87 8.68
N THR A 109 -1.55 27.75 8.50
CA THR A 109 -2.44 27.18 9.52
C THR A 109 -2.16 25.70 9.71
N PHE A 110 -2.43 25.22 10.93
CA PHE A 110 -2.30 23.81 11.28
C PHE A 110 -3.12 22.90 10.34
N GLU A 111 -4.31 23.33 9.93
CA GLU A 111 -5.16 22.57 8.99
C GLU A 111 -4.46 22.34 7.64
N LYS A 112 -3.85 23.39 7.06
CA LYS A 112 -3.15 23.30 5.78
C LYS A 112 -1.86 22.48 5.86
N ALA A 113 -1.25 22.45 7.04
CA ALA A 113 -0.09 21.59 7.31
C ALA A 113 -0.48 20.14 7.61
N ASN A 114 -1.74 19.85 7.96
CA ASN A 114 -2.17 18.50 8.34
C ASN A 114 -2.38 17.61 7.11
N VAL A 115 -1.29 17.01 6.65
CA VAL A 115 -1.23 16.23 5.41
C VAL A 115 -2.01 14.93 5.51
N LEU A 116 -2.94 14.72 4.57
CA LEU A 116 -3.61 13.45 4.35
C LEU A 116 -2.69 12.44 3.64
N GLY A 117 -1.93 12.90 2.65
CA GLY A 117 -1.04 12.06 1.85
C GLY A 117 -0.59 12.73 0.55
N LEU A 118 -0.11 11.92 -0.40
CA LEU A 118 0.34 12.40 -1.72
C LEU A 118 -0.64 12.03 -2.83
N VAL A 119 -0.82 12.92 -3.81
CA VAL A 119 -1.71 12.68 -4.96
C VAL A 119 -1.16 11.58 -5.85
N LYS A 120 -1.98 10.56 -6.14
CA LYS A 120 -1.54 9.42 -6.95
C LYS A 120 -1.29 9.78 -8.42
N ALA A 121 -2.19 10.59 -9.00
CA ALA A 121 -2.17 10.98 -10.41
C ALA A 121 -2.69 12.41 -10.58
N SER A 122 -2.13 13.15 -11.54
CA SER A 122 -2.49 14.54 -11.76
C SER A 122 -3.95 14.71 -12.17
N VAL A 123 -4.54 15.82 -11.73
CA VAL A 123 -5.91 16.23 -11.96
C VAL A 123 -5.88 17.63 -12.56
N VAL A 124 -6.43 17.77 -13.77
CA VAL A 124 -6.30 18.99 -14.58
C VAL A 124 -7.32 20.09 -14.24
N ALA A 125 -8.22 19.85 -13.29
CA ALA A 125 -9.25 20.80 -12.87
C ALA A 125 -9.75 20.49 -11.44
N ALA A 126 -10.36 21.49 -10.81
CA ALA A 126 -11.14 21.28 -9.59
C ALA A 126 -12.38 20.41 -9.83
N ASP A 127 -12.98 19.91 -8.75
CA ASP A 127 -14.21 19.12 -8.73
C ASP A 127 -14.11 17.82 -9.53
N LYS A 128 -12.92 17.21 -9.55
CA LYS A 128 -12.70 15.91 -10.19
C LYS A 128 -12.39 14.84 -9.15
N PRO A 129 -12.84 13.60 -9.38
CA PRO A 129 -12.41 12.46 -8.57
C PRO A 129 -10.89 12.34 -8.60
N THR A 130 -10.30 12.14 -7.43
CA THR A 130 -8.86 11.90 -7.27
C THR A 130 -8.61 10.83 -6.22
N THR A 131 -7.37 10.36 -6.15
CA THR A 131 -6.95 9.34 -5.19
C THR A 131 -5.66 9.78 -4.52
N VAL A 132 -5.66 9.73 -3.20
CA VAL A 132 -4.51 10.10 -2.37
C VAL A 132 -3.88 8.83 -1.80
N ILE A 133 -2.56 8.78 -1.81
CA ILE A 133 -1.74 7.77 -1.14
C ILE A 133 -1.56 8.25 0.30
N VAL A 134 -2.34 7.67 1.22
CA VAL A 134 -2.33 8.03 2.65
C VAL A 134 -1.13 7.40 3.36
N ARG A 135 -0.80 6.17 2.97
CA ARG A 135 0.41 5.46 3.42
C ARG A 135 0.96 4.57 2.33
N GLY A 136 2.26 4.26 2.38
CA GLY A 136 2.93 3.33 1.49
C GLY A 136 3.58 3.97 0.27
N PRO A 137 3.99 3.17 -0.73
CA PRO A 137 4.93 3.60 -1.77
C PRO A 137 4.23 4.53 -2.77
N CYS A 138 4.76 5.75 -2.90
CA CYS A 138 4.42 6.68 -3.97
C CYS A 138 5.49 6.61 -5.05
N ILE A 139 5.10 6.16 -6.25
CA ILE A 139 5.99 5.94 -7.41
C ILE A 139 6.00 7.11 -8.40
N SER A 140 5.30 8.21 -8.07
CA SER A 140 5.05 9.34 -8.96
C SER A 140 6.07 10.47 -8.80
N LEU A 141 7.15 10.24 -8.04
CA LEU A 141 8.16 11.23 -7.68
C LEU A 141 9.45 11.02 -8.48
N THR A 142 10.29 12.05 -8.52
CA THR A 142 11.61 12.00 -9.13
C THR A 142 12.60 12.82 -8.31
N GLY A 143 13.90 12.61 -8.52
CA GLY A 143 14.95 13.40 -7.85
C GLY A 143 15.11 13.08 -6.36
N LEU A 144 14.55 11.98 -5.87
CA LEU A 144 14.75 11.56 -4.49
C LEU A 144 16.16 10.97 -4.30
N THR A 145 16.64 11.03 -3.07
CA THR A 145 17.85 10.34 -2.60
C THR A 145 17.42 9.24 -1.64
N ALA A 146 17.71 7.99 -1.99
CA ALA A 146 17.33 6.83 -1.18
C ALA A 146 17.90 6.92 0.24
N GLY A 147 17.08 6.56 1.22
CA GLY A 147 17.41 6.61 2.65
C GLY A 147 17.20 7.97 3.33
N LEU A 148 16.91 9.04 2.59
CA LEU A 148 16.59 10.33 3.19
C LEU A 148 15.11 10.46 3.57
N GLU A 149 14.86 11.17 4.66
CA GLU A 149 13.53 11.62 5.07
C GLU A 149 13.10 12.83 4.24
N TYR A 150 11.81 12.91 3.96
CA TYR A 150 11.19 14.02 3.25
C TYR A 150 10.10 14.67 4.10
N PHE A 151 10.02 15.98 3.99
CA PHE A 151 9.15 16.86 4.75
C PHE A 151 8.27 17.67 3.80
N LEU A 152 7.14 18.12 4.32
CA LEU A 152 6.27 19.06 3.61
C LEU A 152 6.98 20.40 3.41
N ASP A 153 6.94 20.91 2.19
CA ASP A 153 7.37 22.27 1.86
C ASP A 153 6.13 23.16 1.58
N HIS A 154 6.28 24.19 0.77
CA HIS A 154 5.17 25.02 0.28
C HIS A 154 4.49 24.40 -0.96
N ASP A 155 3.21 24.76 -1.15
CA ASP A 155 2.41 24.45 -2.35
C ASP A 155 2.37 22.97 -2.77
N GLY A 156 2.33 22.07 -1.79
CA GLY A 156 2.27 20.62 -1.99
C GLY A 156 3.62 19.98 -2.34
N SER A 157 4.71 20.75 -2.39
CA SER A 157 6.05 20.21 -2.66
C SER A 157 6.63 19.49 -1.45
N ILE A 158 7.65 18.67 -1.70
CA ILE A 158 8.38 17.92 -0.66
C ILE A 158 9.87 18.28 -0.70
N THR A 159 10.51 18.27 0.46
CA THR A 159 11.92 18.64 0.62
C THR A 159 12.64 17.68 1.57
N SER A 160 13.94 17.48 1.38
CA SER A 160 14.77 16.72 2.32
C SER A 160 15.27 17.54 3.50
N THR A 161 15.00 18.86 3.49
CA THR A 161 15.37 19.77 4.60
C THR A 161 14.11 20.12 5.39
N PRO A 162 14.01 19.72 6.67
CA PRO A 162 12.85 20.06 7.48
C PRO A 162 12.64 21.59 7.52
N PRO A 163 11.40 22.08 7.33
CA PRO A 163 11.08 23.49 7.57
C PRO A 163 11.50 23.89 8.99
N ASN A 164 12.11 25.06 9.13
CA ASN A 164 12.56 25.61 10.41
C ASN A 164 12.37 27.14 10.43
N GLY A 165 12.06 27.69 11.60
CA GLY A 165 11.76 29.10 11.83
C GLY A 165 10.34 29.32 12.36
N GLY A 166 10.12 30.45 13.03
CA GLY A 166 8.81 30.76 13.63
C GLY A 166 7.69 30.86 12.60
N GLY A 167 6.53 30.27 12.93
CA GLY A 167 5.32 30.32 12.09
C GLY A 167 5.27 29.27 10.98
N LEU A 168 6.20 28.32 10.97
CA LEU A 168 6.18 27.15 10.09
C LEU A 168 5.75 25.89 10.84
N TYR A 169 5.29 24.90 10.08
CA TYR A 169 4.94 23.58 10.54
C TYR A 169 5.87 22.56 9.88
N SER A 170 6.59 21.80 10.70
CA SER A 170 7.38 20.66 10.23
C SER A 170 6.51 19.42 10.20
N VAL A 171 6.41 18.79 9.03
CA VAL A 171 5.58 17.60 8.78
C VAL A 171 6.45 16.58 8.08
N HIS A 172 6.76 15.49 8.77
CA HIS A 172 7.44 14.35 8.14
C HIS A 172 6.44 13.62 7.24
N LEU A 173 6.82 13.41 5.97
CA LEU A 173 5.97 12.78 4.96
C LEU A 173 6.35 11.32 4.70
N GLY A 174 7.61 10.94 4.90
CA GLY A 174 8.08 9.61 4.56
C GLY A 174 9.58 9.54 4.27
N THR A 175 10.05 8.34 3.99
CA THR A 175 11.45 8.05 3.66
C THR A 175 11.57 7.54 2.24
N ALA A 176 12.58 8.03 1.50
CA ALA A 176 12.80 7.57 0.12
C ALA A 176 13.37 6.15 0.09
N ILE A 177 12.68 5.25 -0.61
CA ILE A 177 13.14 3.88 -0.86
C ILE A 177 14.11 3.89 -2.06
N SER A 178 13.85 4.74 -3.06
CA SER A 178 14.66 4.89 -4.26
C SER A 178 14.62 6.33 -4.76
N SER A 179 15.23 6.62 -5.92
CA SER A 179 15.18 7.94 -6.54
C SER A 179 13.81 8.37 -7.06
N THR A 180 12.84 7.45 -7.10
CA THR A 180 11.48 7.69 -7.61
C THR A 180 10.38 7.18 -6.68
N ILE A 181 10.73 6.53 -5.57
CA ILE A 181 9.78 5.92 -4.64
C ILE A 181 9.97 6.49 -3.23
N LEU A 182 8.91 7.07 -2.69
CA LEU A 182 8.80 7.48 -1.29
C LEU A 182 7.86 6.55 -0.53
N ASP A 183 8.26 6.02 0.63
CA ASP A 183 7.34 5.36 1.55
C ASP A 183 6.57 6.41 2.36
N VAL A 184 5.33 6.70 1.95
CA VAL A 184 4.50 7.75 2.51
C VAL A 184 4.03 7.33 3.90
N GLN A 185 4.38 8.12 4.91
CA GLN A 185 4.00 7.95 6.31
C GLN A 185 3.83 9.33 6.99
N PRO A 186 2.79 10.11 6.65
CA PRO A 186 2.61 11.45 7.19
C PRO A 186 2.42 11.40 8.71
N VAL A 187 3.16 12.25 9.42
CA VAL A 187 3.06 12.45 10.86
C VAL A 187 2.36 13.79 11.13
N PRO A 188 1.60 13.95 12.23
CA PRO A 188 0.96 15.22 12.55
C PRO A 188 1.95 16.41 12.59
N PRO A 189 1.51 17.62 12.23
CA PRO A 189 2.38 18.79 12.17
C PRO A 189 2.95 19.19 13.53
N ALA A 190 4.24 19.53 13.57
CA ALA A 190 4.89 20.15 14.71
C ALA A 190 5.18 21.63 14.41
N LEU A 191 4.71 22.53 15.27
CA LEU A 191 5.02 23.96 15.17
C LEU A 191 6.50 24.20 15.47
N THR A 192 7.20 24.90 14.57
CA THR A 192 8.60 25.25 14.77
C THR A 192 8.74 26.59 15.49
N THR A 193 9.72 26.67 16.38
CA THR A 193 10.02 27.84 17.22
C THR A 193 11.13 28.68 16.62
#